data_AF-A0A3B9HT11-F1
#
_entry.id   AF-A0A3B9HT11-F1
#
_cell.length_a   1.000
_cell.length_b   1.000
_cell.length_c   1.000
_cell.angle_alpha   90.00
_cell.angle_beta   90.00
_cell.angle_gamma   90.00
#
_symmetry.space_group_name_H-M   'P 1'
#
loop_
_entity.id
_entity.type
_entity.pdbx_description
1 polymer ?
#
loop_
_entity_poly.entity_id
_entity_poly.type
_entity_poly.pdbx_seq_one_letter_code
_entity_poly.pdbx_strand_id
1 'polypeptide(L)'
;VALAGNVVGLDSAVPVVWQNRLFSFYGDTLGAGSINLSGSGAEIDLQQPGVPGSRLPLRFFTDENGFARRIVPLPESGFVWIEAVVPVTADLDGDKEVLAARYVVHKTLEEAIETGYAVFDEKLGIFTPVKRVASSRHHKSARATPVEYNKVSGYCLQPWERVARNLTAFTTPEKYEYYSCLEEVNPASATVEACLINDRRYMVERDAGGRPVLKWRQATLPYDASVQRQLLRAGQIKEDEVWLSLIELGSGRRLADFTGSISYNRFRERWILIAQGHTGEIWYSEADTFTGPWLYARKIVEHDTYNFYNPVHHPWFDSKDGRVIYFEGTYTAFFTAKERKSPRTDYNQVMYRLHLDNEELVLPVPVYRVRHGVNGYRLLTGDLVDRASRWSDVEKVEFFAFAAGYGKAWLKAVYDHSASGDAEPELHFASTGGEAAVFYVIDELADAADAGLARMIMPELLETKFGMVLRADNALLTFDPDIKPDFTVNNLQ
;
A
#
# COMPACT_ATOMS: atom_id res chain seq x y z
N VAL A 1 12.31 -19.82 -30.31
CA VAL A 1 12.13 -18.44 -29.79
C VAL A 1 13.20 -18.24 -28.74
N ALA A 2 14.12 -17.30 -28.93
CA ALA A 2 15.09 -16.95 -27.89
C ALA A 2 14.34 -16.24 -26.75
N LEU A 3 14.57 -16.65 -25.50
CA LEU A 3 13.97 -16.04 -24.32
C LEU A 3 14.89 -14.91 -23.83
N ALA A 4 14.32 -13.76 -23.46
CA ALA A 4 15.09 -12.68 -22.87
C ALA A 4 15.78 -13.19 -21.60
N GLY A 5 17.11 -13.04 -21.52
CA GLY A 5 17.92 -13.51 -20.39
C GLY A 5 17.83 -15.02 -20.11
N ASN A 6 17.44 -15.85 -21.08
CA ASN A 6 17.18 -17.29 -20.89
C ASN A 6 16.22 -17.60 -19.71
N VAL A 7 15.32 -16.67 -19.39
CA VAL A 7 14.37 -16.76 -18.27
C VAL A 7 13.08 -17.46 -18.69
N VAL A 8 12.62 -18.41 -17.88
CA VAL A 8 11.31 -19.09 -18.01
C VAL A 8 10.37 -18.81 -16.83
N GLY A 9 10.88 -18.33 -15.70
CA GLY A 9 10.08 -18.01 -14.52
C GLY A 9 10.71 -16.91 -13.65
N LEU A 10 9.86 -16.14 -13.00
CA LEU A 10 10.18 -14.97 -12.18
C LEU A 10 9.24 -14.90 -10.98
N ASP A 11 9.80 -14.71 -9.80
CA ASP A 11 9.07 -14.45 -8.58
C ASP A 11 9.17 -12.98 -8.16
N SER A 12 8.01 -12.41 -7.86
CA SER A 12 7.79 -11.07 -7.32
C SER A 12 8.29 -9.99 -8.26
N ALA A 13 8.04 -8.73 -7.94
CA ALA A 13 8.64 -7.63 -8.67
C ALA A 13 8.86 -6.43 -7.75
N VAL A 14 10.04 -5.82 -7.88
CA VAL A 14 10.41 -4.58 -7.19
C VAL A 14 10.83 -3.57 -8.27
N PRO A 15 9.86 -2.87 -8.88
CA PRO A 15 10.10 -1.89 -9.92
C PRO A 15 10.56 -0.55 -9.34
N VAL A 16 11.46 0.12 -10.04
CA VAL A 16 11.96 1.46 -9.68
C VAL A 16 12.39 2.21 -10.92
N VAL A 17 12.01 3.49 -11.03
CA VAL A 17 12.51 4.36 -12.11
C VAL A 17 13.77 5.05 -11.61
N TRP A 18 14.83 4.98 -12.40
CA TRP A 18 16.08 5.66 -12.10
C TRP A 18 16.76 6.07 -13.41
N GLN A 19 17.14 7.36 -13.50
CA GLN A 19 17.79 7.92 -14.69
C GLN A 19 17.06 7.59 -16.02
N ASN A 20 15.73 7.83 -16.09
CA ASN A 20 14.86 7.54 -17.26
C ASN A 20 14.80 6.07 -17.69
N ARG A 21 15.25 5.15 -16.85
CA ARG A 21 15.10 3.71 -17.05
C ARG A 21 14.19 3.17 -15.98
N LEU A 22 13.28 2.29 -16.37
CA LEU A 22 12.65 1.42 -15.40
C LEU A 22 13.60 0.26 -15.15
N PHE A 23 13.98 0.06 -13.90
CA PHE A 23 14.52 -1.20 -13.43
C PHE A 23 13.40 -2.03 -12.81
N SER A 24 13.41 -3.33 -13.07
CA SER A 24 12.58 -4.30 -12.35
C SER A 24 13.46 -5.40 -11.80
N PHE A 25 13.41 -5.55 -10.48
CA PHE A 25 14.13 -6.61 -9.77
C PHE A 25 13.18 -7.72 -9.37
N TYR A 26 13.64 -8.95 -9.50
CA TYR A 26 12.87 -10.16 -9.24
C TYR A 26 13.60 -10.96 -8.16
N GLY A 27 12.87 -11.77 -7.40
CA GLY A 27 13.42 -12.75 -6.47
C GLY A 27 13.90 -13.98 -7.22
N ASP A 28 13.35 -15.14 -6.88
CA ASP A 28 13.70 -16.41 -7.52
C ASP A 28 13.48 -16.33 -9.04
N THR A 29 14.50 -16.71 -9.79
CA THR A 29 14.53 -16.63 -11.25
C THR A 29 14.91 -17.99 -11.83
N LEU A 30 14.05 -18.53 -12.69
CA LEU A 30 14.20 -19.87 -13.28
C LEU A 30 14.64 -19.78 -14.74
N GLY A 31 15.61 -20.60 -15.11
CA GLY A 31 15.99 -20.92 -16.49
C GLY A 31 15.67 -22.38 -16.83
N ALA A 32 15.85 -22.78 -18.09
CA ALA A 32 15.53 -24.14 -18.54
C ALA A 32 16.38 -25.25 -17.87
N GLY A 33 17.56 -24.91 -17.36
CA GLY A 33 18.45 -25.80 -16.61
C GLY A 33 19.29 -25.05 -15.56
N SER A 34 18.82 -23.87 -15.15
CA SER A 34 19.54 -22.96 -14.25
C SER A 34 18.55 -22.37 -13.25
N ILE A 35 19.01 -22.09 -12.04
CA ILE A 35 18.21 -21.46 -10.99
C ILE A 35 19.04 -20.37 -10.32
N ASN A 36 18.42 -19.22 -10.11
CA ASN A 36 19.01 -18.10 -9.39
C ASN A 36 18.07 -17.74 -8.23
N LEU A 37 18.55 -17.96 -7.00
CA LEU A 37 17.85 -17.67 -5.74
C LEU A 37 18.37 -16.39 -5.07
N SER A 38 19.15 -15.57 -5.77
CA SER A 38 19.76 -14.34 -5.23
C SER A 38 19.29 -13.09 -5.96
N GLY A 39 18.08 -13.17 -6.50
CA GLY A 39 17.45 -12.13 -7.28
C GLY A 39 18.04 -11.98 -8.69
N SER A 40 17.22 -11.47 -9.60
CA SER A 40 17.66 -10.99 -10.91
C SER A 40 17.18 -9.56 -11.15
N GLY A 41 17.66 -8.94 -12.24
CA GLY A 41 17.23 -7.60 -12.62
C GLY A 41 17.12 -7.47 -14.13
N ALA A 42 16.19 -6.63 -14.57
CA ALA A 42 16.06 -6.19 -15.94
C ALA A 42 15.80 -4.69 -15.99
N GLU A 43 16.07 -4.08 -17.15
CA GLU A 43 15.74 -2.69 -17.41
C GLU A 43 14.91 -2.52 -18.68
N ILE A 44 14.07 -1.48 -18.67
CA ILE A 44 13.31 -0.96 -19.81
C ILE A 44 13.73 0.50 -20.01
N ASP A 45 14.12 0.83 -21.23
CA ASP A 45 14.36 2.21 -21.64
C ASP A 45 13.02 2.93 -21.86
N LEU A 46 12.70 3.88 -20.99
CA LEU A 46 11.43 4.62 -21.05
C LEU A 46 11.42 5.71 -22.13
N GLN A 47 12.58 6.01 -22.76
CA GLN A 47 12.63 6.93 -23.90
C GLN A 47 12.17 6.28 -25.21
N GLN A 48 12.14 4.95 -25.24
CA GLN A 48 11.62 4.20 -26.37
C GLN A 48 10.12 3.93 -26.18
N PRO A 49 9.30 3.98 -27.24
CA PRO A 49 7.87 3.66 -27.14
C PRO A 49 7.66 2.24 -26.60
N GLY A 50 7.32 2.13 -25.31
CA GLY A 50 6.92 0.90 -24.65
C GLY A 50 5.47 1.00 -24.24
N VAL A 51 4.56 0.55 -25.11
CA VAL A 51 3.13 0.47 -24.76
C VAL A 51 2.89 -0.83 -23.98
N PRO A 52 2.33 -0.79 -22.76
CA PRO A 52 1.80 -1.99 -22.13
C PRO A 52 0.59 -2.49 -22.95
N GLY A 53 0.88 -3.33 -23.94
CA GLY A 53 -0.11 -3.87 -24.88
C GLY A 53 0.09 -5.34 -25.23
N SER A 54 1.30 -5.88 -25.14
CA SER A 54 1.51 -7.33 -25.32
C SER A 54 2.75 -7.91 -24.63
N ARG A 55 3.88 -7.20 -24.59
CA ARG A 55 5.13 -7.65 -23.91
C ARG A 55 5.97 -6.46 -23.47
N LEU A 56 6.53 -6.54 -22.27
CA LEU A 56 7.55 -5.60 -21.82
C LEU A 56 8.89 -5.93 -22.49
N PRO A 57 9.62 -4.95 -23.06
CA PRO A 57 10.92 -5.18 -23.70
C PRO A 57 12.04 -5.27 -22.65
N LEU A 58 11.92 -6.24 -21.74
CA LEU A 58 12.88 -6.45 -20.64
C LEU A 58 14.27 -6.79 -21.18
N ARG A 59 15.27 -5.99 -20.79
CA ARG A 59 16.69 -6.30 -20.99
C ARG A 59 17.30 -6.75 -19.66
N PHE A 60 17.47 -8.06 -19.51
CA PHE A 60 18.08 -8.63 -18.30
C PHE A 60 19.57 -8.30 -18.19
N PHE A 61 20.06 -8.12 -16.97
CA PHE A 61 21.48 -8.27 -16.66
C PHE A 61 21.82 -9.75 -16.71
N THR A 62 22.69 -10.18 -17.62
CA THR A 62 22.97 -11.60 -17.86
C THR A 62 24.37 -11.99 -17.46
N ASP A 63 24.58 -13.25 -17.09
CA ASP A 63 25.90 -13.85 -16.94
C ASP A 63 26.55 -14.15 -18.31
N GLU A 64 27.72 -14.80 -18.28
CA GLU A 64 28.45 -15.22 -19.48
C GLU A 64 27.71 -16.25 -20.35
N ASN A 65 26.73 -16.96 -19.78
CA ASN A 65 25.87 -17.93 -20.49
C ASN A 65 24.59 -17.29 -21.03
N GLY A 66 24.40 -15.97 -20.83
CA GLY A 66 23.20 -15.25 -21.24
C GLY A 66 22.00 -15.47 -20.32
N PHE A 67 22.15 -16.14 -19.18
CA PHE A 67 21.10 -16.31 -18.18
C PHE A 67 21.05 -15.09 -17.24
N ALA A 68 19.87 -14.71 -16.76
CA ALA A 68 19.71 -13.60 -15.82
C ALA A 68 20.56 -13.82 -14.56
N ARG A 69 21.55 -12.94 -14.34
CA ARG A 69 22.58 -13.11 -13.31
C ARG A 69 22.02 -12.88 -11.90
N ARG A 70 22.74 -13.40 -10.90
CA ARG A 70 22.58 -13.03 -9.48
C ARG A 70 22.79 -11.52 -9.34
N ILE A 71 21.74 -10.78 -9.01
CA ILE A 71 21.82 -9.32 -8.92
C ILE A 71 22.47 -8.87 -7.61
N VAL A 72 22.37 -9.68 -6.54
CA VAL A 72 23.14 -9.53 -5.29
C VAL A 72 24.04 -10.78 -5.13
N PRO A 73 25.26 -10.79 -5.69
CA PRO A 73 26.09 -11.99 -5.75
C PRO A 73 26.84 -12.22 -4.43
N LEU A 74 26.11 -12.57 -3.37
CA LEU A 74 26.72 -13.01 -2.11
C LEU A 74 27.44 -14.36 -2.30
N PRO A 75 28.61 -14.57 -1.66
CA PRO A 75 29.33 -15.85 -1.74
C PRO A 75 28.64 -16.98 -0.97
N GLU A 76 27.84 -16.64 0.05
CA GLU A 76 27.11 -17.62 0.85
C GLU A 76 25.93 -18.24 0.08
N SER A 77 25.65 -19.51 0.37
CA SER A 77 24.44 -20.19 -0.12
C SER A 77 23.20 -19.70 0.62
N GLY A 78 22.06 -19.67 -0.06
CA GLY A 78 20.76 -19.32 0.52
C GLY A 78 19.92 -18.55 -0.48
N PHE A 79 18.81 -18.02 0.01
CA PHE A 79 17.94 -17.12 -0.72
C PHE A 79 18.33 -15.68 -0.39
N VAL A 80 18.51 -14.84 -1.42
CA VAL A 80 18.74 -13.41 -1.26
C VAL A 80 17.63 -12.70 -2.00
N TRP A 81 16.71 -12.12 -1.23
CA TRP A 81 15.52 -11.48 -1.78
C TRP A 81 15.56 -9.98 -1.54
N ILE A 82 15.41 -9.23 -2.63
CA ILE A 82 15.32 -7.77 -2.59
C ILE A 82 13.92 -7.40 -2.11
N GLU A 83 13.85 -6.54 -1.11
CA GLU A 83 12.59 -6.04 -0.57
C GLU A 83 12.18 -4.71 -1.17
N ALA A 84 13.12 -3.78 -1.22
CA ALA A 84 12.89 -2.41 -1.67
C ALA A 84 14.13 -1.90 -2.40
N VAL A 85 13.91 -1.13 -3.47
CA VAL A 85 14.95 -0.42 -4.21
C VAL A 85 14.53 1.02 -4.39
N VAL A 86 15.42 1.95 -4.06
CA VAL A 86 15.14 3.39 -4.05
C VAL A 86 16.31 4.21 -4.59
N PRO A 87 16.06 5.27 -5.39
CA PRO A 87 17.04 6.30 -5.67
C PRO A 87 17.30 7.16 -4.43
N VAL A 88 18.54 7.31 -3.99
CA VAL A 88 18.93 8.12 -2.83
C VAL A 88 20.13 8.99 -3.14
N THR A 89 20.30 10.09 -2.42
CA THR A 89 21.52 10.90 -2.49
C THR A 89 22.64 10.23 -1.69
N ALA A 90 23.83 10.14 -2.28
CA ALA A 90 25.04 9.74 -1.58
C ALA A 90 25.62 10.95 -0.83
N ASP A 91 25.37 11.03 0.49
CA ASP A 91 25.77 12.16 1.35
C ASP A 91 27.29 12.48 1.37
N LEU A 92 28.12 11.57 0.83
CA LEU A 92 29.58 11.67 0.83
C LEU A 92 30.19 11.83 -0.57
N ASP A 93 29.39 11.79 -1.65
CA ASP A 93 29.86 11.85 -3.05
C ASP A 93 29.17 12.99 -3.82
N GLY A 94 29.23 14.20 -3.27
CA GLY A 94 28.69 15.41 -3.90
C GLY A 94 27.19 15.37 -4.20
N ASP A 95 26.42 14.70 -3.33
CA ASP A 95 24.97 14.48 -3.47
C ASP A 95 24.56 13.73 -4.75
N LYS A 96 25.49 12.93 -5.32
CA LYS A 96 25.19 12.08 -6.46
C LYS A 96 24.03 11.13 -6.13
N GLU A 97 23.05 11.04 -7.04
CA GLU A 97 22.00 10.04 -6.94
C GLU A 97 22.54 8.64 -7.25
N VAL A 98 22.28 7.70 -6.35
CA VAL A 98 22.62 6.28 -6.48
C VAL A 98 21.38 5.42 -6.25
N LEU A 99 21.37 4.22 -6.83
CA LEU A 99 20.30 3.26 -6.59
C LEU A 99 20.69 2.34 -5.43
N ALA A 100 19.91 2.36 -4.35
CA ALA A 100 20.15 1.56 -3.15
C ALA A 100 19.06 0.50 -2.97
N ALA A 101 19.44 -0.67 -2.46
CA ALA A 101 18.53 -1.78 -2.19
C ALA A 101 18.60 -2.23 -0.74
N ARG A 102 17.45 -2.59 -0.17
CA ARG A 102 17.34 -3.41 1.05
C ARG A 102 17.01 -4.83 0.62
N TYR A 103 17.74 -5.80 1.16
CA TYR A 103 17.53 -7.22 0.90
C TYR A 103 17.55 -8.02 2.20
N VAL A 104 17.01 -9.23 2.15
CA VAL A 104 17.11 -10.20 3.25
C VAL A 104 17.83 -11.45 2.77
N VAL A 105 18.54 -12.11 3.70
CA VAL A 105 19.14 -13.42 3.46
C VAL A 105 18.41 -14.45 4.29
N HIS A 106 17.99 -15.50 3.61
CA HIS A 106 17.26 -16.62 4.14
C HIS A 106 18.10 -17.89 3.98
N LYS A 107 18.23 -18.65 5.06
CA LYS A 107 18.91 -19.95 5.06
C LYS A 107 17.97 -21.06 4.59
N THR A 108 16.71 -20.98 4.98
CA THR A 108 15.57 -21.74 4.43
C THR A 108 14.45 -20.77 4.07
N LEU A 109 13.35 -21.25 3.47
CA LEU A 109 12.19 -20.40 3.18
C LEU A 109 11.66 -19.69 4.45
N GLU A 110 11.79 -20.33 5.61
CA GLU A 110 11.30 -19.87 6.91
C GLU A 110 12.38 -19.20 7.78
N GLU A 111 13.66 -19.54 7.62
CA GLU A 111 14.73 -19.04 8.50
C GLU A 111 15.44 -17.82 7.87
N ALA A 112 14.96 -16.62 8.18
CA ALA A 112 15.68 -15.36 7.91
C ALA A 112 16.86 -15.20 8.88
N ILE A 113 18.02 -14.82 8.37
CA ILE A 113 19.26 -14.69 9.18
C ILE A 113 19.92 -13.32 9.08
N GLU A 114 19.60 -12.53 8.05
CA GLU A 114 20.24 -11.24 7.80
C GLU A 114 19.30 -10.26 7.09
N THR A 115 19.40 -8.99 7.44
CA THR A 115 18.98 -7.87 6.58
C THR A 115 20.24 -7.15 6.08
N GLY A 116 20.33 -6.96 4.78
CA GLY A 116 21.44 -6.28 4.13
C GLY A 116 21.00 -5.06 3.33
N TYR A 117 21.97 -4.18 3.08
CA TYR A 117 21.82 -2.99 2.28
C TYR A 117 22.92 -2.95 1.24
N ALA A 118 22.59 -2.57 0.00
CA ALA A 118 23.51 -2.57 -1.12
C ALA A 118 23.32 -1.35 -2.02
N VAL A 119 24.34 -1.01 -2.79
CA VAL A 119 24.30 0.05 -3.83
C VAL A 119 24.56 -0.57 -5.19
N PHE A 120 23.80 -0.14 -6.20
CA PHE A 120 23.93 -0.64 -7.57
C PHE A 120 25.19 -0.08 -8.22
N ASP A 121 26.03 -0.98 -8.74
CA ASP A 121 27.15 -0.63 -9.60
C ASP A 121 26.70 -0.77 -11.06
N GLU A 122 26.55 0.36 -11.76
CA GLU A 122 26.10 0.38 -13.15
C GLU A 122 27.06 -0.31 -14.11
N LYS A 123 28.37 -0.28 -13.84
CA LYS A 123 29.38 -0.89 -14.72
C LYS A 123 29.33 -2.41 -14.60
N LEU A 124 29.13 -2.92 -13.39
CA LEU A 124 29.05 -4.35 -13.12
C LEU A 124 27.63 -4.90 -13.32
N GLY A 125 26.61 -4.05 -13.28
CA GLY A 125 25.20 -4.44 -13.39
C GLY A 125 24.74 -5.31 -12.21
N ILE A 126 25.22 -5.02 -11.00
CA ILE A 126 24.92 -5.75 -9.76
C ILE A 126 24.83 -4.80 -8.57
N PHE A 127 24.17 -5.24 -7.50
CA PHE A 127 24.21 -4.60 -6.19
C PHE A 127 25.41 -5.09 -5.37
N THR A 128 26.19 -4.15 -4.84
CA THR A 128 27.31 -4.44 -3.94
C THR A 128 26.90 -4.12 -2.50
N PRO A 129 26.96 -5.10 -1.57
CA PRO A 129 26.62 -4.87 -0.17
C PRO A 129 27.47 -3.78 0.48
N VAL A 130 26.83 -2.87 1.20
CA VAL A 130 27.46 -1.80 1.97
C VAL A 130 27.24 -1.95 3.48
N LYS A 131 26.19 -2.69 3.89
CA LYS A 131 25.94 -3.03 5.29
C LYS A 131 25.18 -4.35 5.39
N ARG A 132 25.50 -5.16 6.40
CA ARG A 132 24.86 -6.44 6.71
C ARG A 132 24.59 -6.50 8.20
N VAL A 133 23.37 -6.86 8.60
CA VAL A 133 22.92 -6.89 9.99
C VAL A 133 22.24 -8.22 10.28
N ALA A 134 22.71 -8.94 11.29
CA ALA A 134 22.05 -10.17 11.74
C ALA A 134 20.61 -9.85 12.15
N SER A 135 19.64 -10.56 11.58
CA SER A 135 18.23 -10.26 11.76
C SER A 135 17.38 -11.48 11.41
N SER A 136 16.38 -11.77 12.25
CA SER A 136 15.35 -12.78 11.99
C SER A 136 14.13 -12.21 11.27
N ARG A 137 14.22 -10.97 10.76
CA ARG A 137 13.10 -10.33 10.07
C ARG A 137 12.86 -11.03 8.73
N HIS A 138 11.67 -11.60 8.59
CA HIS A 138 11.23 -12.21 7.35
C HIS A 138 11.12 -11.20 6.21
N HIS A 139 11.32 -11.71 4.99
CA HIS A 139 11.10 -11.00 3.74
C HIS A 139 9.72 -10.36 3.68
N LYS A 140 9.69 -9.08 3.30
CA LYS A 140 8.49 -8.40 2.83
C LYS A 140 8.82 -7.61 1.58
N SER A 141 8.29 -8.07 0.44
CA SER A 141 8.33 -7.32 -0.81
C SER A 141 7.62 -5.99 -0.59
N ALA A 142 8.37 -4.89 -0.60
CA ALA A 142 7.87 -3.56 -0.30
C ALA A 142 8.12 -2.62 -1.48
N ARG A 143 7.04 -2.09 -2.03
CA ARG A 143 7.18 -1.02 -3.01
C ARG A 143 7.37 0.31 -2.28
N ALA A 144 8.53 0.91 -2.50
CA ALA A 144 8.81 2.24 -2.00
C ALA A 144 7.92 3.27 -2.71
N THR A 145 7.23 4.09 -1.92
CA THR A 145 6.40 5.19 -2.40
C THR A 145 7.12 6.50 -2.09
N PRO A 146 7.49 7.30 -3.09
CA PRO A 146 8.12 8.59 -2.86
C PRO A 146 7.13 9.55 -2.20
N VAL A 147 7.56 10.17 -1.11
CA VAL A 147 6.73 11.06 -0.31
C VAL A 147 7.52 12.27 0.17
N GLU A 148 6.81 13.37 0.42
CA GLU A 148 7.30 14.48 1.22
C GLU A 148 6.50 14.52 2.52
N TYR A 149 7.21 14.70 3.65
CA TYR A 149 6.58 14.90 4.95
C TYR A 149 7.44 15.82 5.79
N ASN A 150 6.86 16.82 6.47
CA ASN A 150 7.62 17.78 7.30
C ASN A 150 8.83 18.41 6.57
N LYS A 151 8.71 18.70 5.27
CA LYS A 151 9.79 19.20 4.40
C LYS A 151 10.97 18.23 4.21
N VAL A 152 10.75 16.95 4.50
CA VAL A 152 11.69 15.86 4.24
C VAL A 152 11.19 15.10 3.02
N SER A 153 12.01 15.05 1.96
CA SER A 153 11.81 14.10 0.86
C SER A 153 12.31 12.72 1.29
N GLY A 154 11.49 11.70 1.07
CA GLY A 154 11.72 10.35 1.55
C GLY A 154 10.90 9.31 0.83
N TYR A 155 10.86 8.12 1.44
CA TYR A 155 10.08 6.99 0.98
C TYR A 155 9.28 6.41 2.12
N CYS A 156 8.04 6.01 1.84
CA CYS A 156 7.33 5.03 2.64
C CYS A 156 7.52 3.64 2.04
N LEU A 157 7.91 2.66 2.85
CA LEU A 157 8.10 1.26 2.43
C LEU A 157 6.92 0.42 2.94
N GLN A 158 5.84 0.37 2.14
CA GLN A 158 4.51 -0.07 2.61
C GLN A 158 4.05 0.78 3.81
N PRO A 159 2.80 0.70 4.30
CA PRO A 159 2.31 1.80 5.13
C PRO A 159 2.99 1.87 6.52
N TRP A 160 3.78 0.86 6.89
CA TRP A 160 4.38 0.74 8.22
C TRP A 160 5.68 1.50 8.43
N GLU A 161 6.44 1.81 7.36
CA GLU A 161 7.81 2.34 7.49
C GLU A 161 8.00 3.58 6.63
N ARG A 162 8.79 4.55 7.11
CA ARG A 162 9.30 5.64 6.29
C ARG A 162 10.76 5.95 6.59
N VAL A 163 11.47 6.47 5.59
CA VAL A 163 12.89 6.81 5.66
C VAL A 163 13.22 7.98 4.75
N ALA A 164 14.14 8.85 5.19
CA ALA A 164 14.62 9.97 4.40
C ALA A 164 15.38 9.53 3.14
N ARG A 165 15.31 10.31 2.07
CA ARG A 165 15.94 10.04 0.77
C ARG A 165 17.45 10.32 0.77
N ASN A 166 18.19 9.67 1.66
CA ASN A 166 19.65 9.68 1.62
C ASN A 166 20.23 8.32 2.01
N LEU A 167 21.43 8.04 1.50
CA LEU A 167 22.07 6.74 1.65
C LEU A 167 22.35 6.42 3.12
N THR A 168 22.77 7.40 3.92
CA THR A 168 23.06 7.18 5.35
C THR A 168 21.81 6.75 6.11
N ALA A 169 20.69 7.45 5.92
CA ALA A 169 19.42 7.12 6.53
C ALA A 169 18.90 5.75 6.05
N PHE A 170 18.91 5.52 4.74
CA PHE A 170 18.44 4.27 4.14
C PHE A 170 19.21 3.04 4.62
N THR A 171 20.52 3.18 4.87
CA THR A 171 21.39 2.07 5.33
C THR A 171 21.51 1.99 6.85
N THR A 172 20.78 2.81 7.61
CA THR A 172 20.84 2.82 9.08
C THR A 172 19.48 2.42 9.65
N PRO A 173 19.27 1.15 10.08
CA PRO A 173 17.99 0.67 10.59
C PRO A 173 17.38 1.56 11.67
N GLU A 174 18.21 2.16 12.52
CA GLU A 174 17.81 3.04 13.62
C GLU A 174 17.21 4.38 13.14
N LYS A 175 17.43 4.75 11.88
CA LYS A 175 16.88 5.97 11.27
C LYS A 175 15.49 5.80 10.67
N TYR A 176 15.03 4.55 10.50
CA TYR A 176 13.68 4.27 10.02
C TYR A 176 12.66 4.67 11.08
N GLU A 177 11.60 5.32 10.64
CA GLU A 177 10.43 5.58 11.45
C GLU A 177 9.35 4.54 11.13
N TYR A 178 8.75 3.99 12.16
CA TYR A 178 7.68 3.01 12.08
C TYR A 178 6.37 3.66 12.52
N TYR A 179 5.30 3.45 11.76
CA TYR A 179 3.95 3.87 12.16
C TYR A 179 3.41 2.91 13.20
N SER A 180 3.33 3.36 14.46
CA SER A 180 3.08 2.46 15.59
C SER A 180 2.51 3.17 16.80
N CYS A 181 1.72 2.42 17.58
CA CYS A 181 1.28 2.81 18.92
C CYS A 181 2.16 2.20 20.02
N LEU A 182 3.25 1.52 19.68
CA LEU A 182 4.10 0.84 20.65
C LEU A 182 5.23 1.73 21.17
N GLU A 183 5.40 1.73 22.49
CA GLU A 183 6.56 2.28 23.17
C GLU A 183 7.33 1.15 23.84
N GLU A 184 8.61 0.99 23.49
CA GLU A 184 9.47 0.02 24.15
C GLU A 184 9.68 0.43 25.62
N VAL A 185 9.59 -0.54 26.51
CA VAL A 185 9.82 -0.35 27.94
C VAL A 185 10.97 -1.21 28.43
N ASN A 186 11.81 -0.64 29.30
CA ASN A 186 12.88 -1.39 29.95
C ASN A 186 12.26 -2.55 30.76
N PRO A 187 12.74 -3.80 30.57
CA PRO A 187 12.23 -4.95 31.32
C PRO A 187 12.21 -4.76 32.84
N ALA A 188 13.19 -4.03 33.39
CA ALA A 188 13.28 -3.77 34.83
C ALA A 188 12.19 -2.80 35.36
N SER A 189 11.62 -1.97 34.49
CA SER A 189 10.56 -1.02 34.83
C SER A 189 9.21 -1.37 34.19
N ALA A 190 9.10 -2.53 33.54
CA ALA A 190 7.90 -2.93 32.83
C ALA A 190 6.77 -3.26 33.82
N THR A 191 5.60 -2.66 33.60
CA THR A 191 4.39 -2.98 34.36
C THR A 191 3.80 -4.31 33.89
N VAL A 192 2.79 -4.79 34.62
CA VAL A 192 2.01 -5.99 34.23
C VAL A 192 1.28 -5.80 32.89
N GLU A 193 1.03 -4.55 32.50
CA GLU A 193 0.35 -4.20 31.26
C GLU A 193 1.28 -4.29 30.04
N ALA A 194 2.60 -4.33 30.24
CA ALA A 194 3.56 -4.43 29.15
C ALA A 194 3.47 -5.79 28.45
N CYS A 195 3.35 -5.76 27.13
CA CYS A 195 3.28 -6.95 26.30
C CYS A 195 4.68 -7.39 25.84
N LEU A 196 4.91 -8.69 25.76
CA LEU A 196 6.15 -9.25 25.22
C LEU A 196 5.95 -9.55 23.74
N ILE A 197 6.75 -8.92 22.88
CA ILE A 197 6.74 -9.11 21.43
C ILE A 197 8.20 -9.28 20.98
N ASN A 198 8.51 -10.40 20.33
CA ASN A 198 9.86 -10.71 19.85
C ASN A 198 10.96 -10.48 20.93
N ASP A 199 10.75 -11.03 22.13
CA ASP A 199 11.65 -10.93 23.30
C ASP A 199 11.88 -9.51 23.85
N ARG A 200 11.14 -8.50 23.37
CA ARG A 200 11.17 -7.12 23.84
C ARG A 200 9.81 -6.74 24.44
N ARG A 201 9.82 -5.83 25.43
CA ARG A 201 8.59 -5.40 26.11
C ARG A 201 8.10 -4.06 25.59
N TYR A 202 6.79 -3.96 25.35
CA TYR A 202 6.15 -2.75 24.84
C TYR A 202 4.88 -2.40 25.60
N MET A 203 4.61 -1.11 25.69
CA MET A 203 3.32 -0.55 26.09
C MET A 203 2.58 -0.01 24.86
N VAL A 204 1.25 -0.14 24.85
CA VAL A 204 0.40 0.50 23.85
C VAL A 204 0.06 1.92 24.32
N GLU A 205 0.49 2.94 23.59
CA GLU A 205 0.06 4.32 23.79
C GLU A 205 -1.43 4.44 23.45
N ARG A 206 -2.20 5.04 24.36
CA ARG A 206 -3.65 5.23 24.22
C ARG A 206 -4.05 6.69 24.44
N ASP A 207 -5.12 7.12 23.77
CA ASP A 207 -5.73 8.44 23.96
C ASP A 207 -6.57 8.51 25.24
N ALA A 208 -7.15 9.67 25.53
CA ALA A 208 -8.01 9.86 26.72
C ALA A 208 -9.30 9.00 26.68
N GLY A 209 -9.72 8.57 25.49
CA GLY A 209 -10.82 7.61 25.29
C GLY A 209 -10.37 6.15 25.36
N GLY A 210 -9.08 5.90 25.63
CA GLY A 210 -8.49 4.59 25.73
C GLY A 210 -8.26 3.91 24.38
N ARG A 211 -8.24 4.60 23.24
CA ARG A 211 -7.97 4.02 21.91
C ARG A 211 -6.47 4.08 21.58
N PRO A 212 -5.89 3.11 20.85
CA PRO A 212 -4.49 3.17 20.46
C PRO A 212 -4.18 4.40 19.61
N VAL A 213 -3.00 5.00 19.80
CA VAL A 213 -2.55 6.17 19.04
C VAL A 213 -1.38 5.78 18.17
N LEU A 214 -1.59 5.71 16.86
CA LEU A 214 -0.49 5.47 15.92
C LEU A 214 0.19 6.78 15.53
N LYS A 215 1.52 6.78 15.61
CA LYS A 215 2.35 7.86 15.10
C LYS A 215 3.69 7.33 14.61
N TRP A 216 4.39 8.14 13.82
CA TRP A 216 5.72 7.81 13.34
C TRP A 216 6.75 7.90 14.46
N ARG A 217 7.48 6.80 14.69
CA ARG A 217 8.45 6.69 15.80
C ARG A 217 9.66 5.89 15.37
N GLN A 218 10.83 6.30 15.85
CA GLN A 218 12.04 5.47 15.77
C GLN A 218 12.08 4.47 16.94
N ALA A 219 12.99 3.50 16.85
CA ALA A 219 13.28 2.55 17.93
C ALA A 219 12.06 1.74 18.44
N THR A 220 11.08 1.49 17.58
CA THR A 220 9.91 0.65 17.89
C THR A 220 9.69 -0.39 16.79
N LEU A 221 8.64 -1.20 16.91
CA LEU A 221 8.22 -2.15 15.87
C LEU A 221 7.13 -1.54 14.99
N PRO A 222 7.10 -1.87 13.68
CA PRO A 222 5.97 -1.54 12.82
C PRO A 222 4.68 -2.17 13.38
N TYR A 223 3.59 -1.42 13.35
CA TYR A 223 2.26 -1.94 13.68
C TYR A 223 1.71 -2.73 12.50
N ASP A 224 2.41 -3.79 12.14
CA ASP A 224 2.05 -4.70 11.05
C ASP A 224 1.12 -5.82 11.54
N ALA A 225 0.65 -6.66 10.62
CA ALA A 225 -0.26 -7.74 10.96
C ALA A 225 0.30 -8.77 11.95
N SER A 226 1.62 -9.01 11.96
CA SER A 226 2.25 -9.93 12.90
C SER A 226 2.21 -9.35 14.31
N VAL A 227 2.58 -8.08 14.46
CA VAL A 227 2.51 -7.34 15.72
C VAL A 227 1.06 -7.22 16.20
N GLN A 228 0.13 -6.84 15.33
CA GLN A 228 -1.31 -6.76 15.64
C GLN A 228 -1.87 -8.10 16.15
N ARG A 229 -1.49 -9.23 15.53
CA ARG A 229 -1.89 -10.57 16.01
C ARG A 229 -1.36 -10.88 17.40
N GLN A 230 -0.11 -10.51 17.69
CA GLN A 230 0.46 -10.73 19.03
C GLN A 230 -0.24 -9.88 20.08
N LEU A 231 -0.57 -8.62 19.75
CA LEU A 231 -1.32 -7.73 20.64
C LEU A 231 -2.75 -8.21 20.89
N LEU A 232 -3.47 -8.67 19.86
CA LEU A 232 -4.80 -9.28 20.01
C LEU A 232 -4.75 -10.50 20.95
N ARG A 233 -3.80 -11.41 20.72
CA ARG A 233 -3.62 -12.60 21.56
C ARG A 233 -3.28 -12.25 23.01
N ALA A 234 -2.55 -11.16 23.22
CA ALA A 234 -2.22 -10.65 24.54
C ALA A 234 -3.35 -9.84 25.20
N GLY A 235 -4.48 -9.63 24.52
CA GLY A 235 -5.59 -8.79 25.02
C GLY A 235 -5.25 -7.30 25.10
N GLN A 236 -4.21 -6.88 24.39
CA GLN A 236 -3.66 -5.53 24.44
C GLN A 236 -4.32 -4.58 23.46
N ILE A 237 -5.06 -5.10 22.49
CA ILE A 237 -5.93 -4.37 21.57
C ILE A 237 -7.20 -5.18 21.32
N LYS A 238 -8.26 -4.52 20.84
CA LYS A 238 -9.54 -5.13 20.46
C LYS A 238 -9.60 -5.45 18.96
N GLU A 239 -10.60 -6.22 18.54
CA GLU A 239 -10.81 -6.57 17.13
C GLU A 239 -11.08 -5.36 16.23
N ASP A 240 -11.74 -4.33 16.76
CA ASP A 240 -11.98 -3.04 16.10
C ASP A 240 -10.81 -2.06 16.24
N GLU A 241 -9.72 -2.45 16.91
CA GLU A 241 -8.47 -1.67 17.03
C GLU A 241 -7.37 -2.21 16.09
N VAL A 242 -7.74 -2.94 15.03
CA VAL A 242 -6.83 -3.50 14.04
C VAL A 242 -6.67 -2.53 12.87
N TRP A 243 -5.45 -2.03 12.64
CA TRP A 243 -5.16 -1.16 11.51
C TRP A 243 -5.06 -1.95 10.19
N LEU A 244 -5.38 -1.28 9.07
CA LEU A 244 -5.45 -1.86 7.72
C LEU A 244 -6.35 -3.09 7.64
N SER A 245 -7.58 -2.96 8.13
CA SER A 245 -8.63 -3.98 8.05
C SER A 245 -9.65 -3.57 7.00
N LEU A 246 -9.50 -4.10 5.78
CA LEU A 246 -10.37 -3.78 4.65
C LEU A 246 -11.67 -4.60 4.68
N ILE A 247 -12.76 -4.02 4.17
CA ILE A 247 -14.07 -4.64 3.99
C ILE A 247 -14.38 -4.64 2.50
N GLU A 248 -14.58 -5.83 1.93
CA GLU A 248 -15.08 -5.98 0.56
C GLU A 248 -16.57 -5.59 0.52
N LEU A 249 -16.93 -4.53 -0.21
CA LEU A 249 -18.36 -4.33 -0.49
C LEU A 249 -18.82 -5.43 -1.46
N GLY A 250 -20.02 -5.94 -1.23
CA GLY A 250 -20.55 -7.15 -1.87
C GLY A 250 -20.71 -8.29 -0.88
N SER A 251 -19.66 -8.55 -0.11
CA SER A 251 -19.57 -9.74 0.74
C SER A 251 -19.43 -9.42 2.23
N GLY A 252 -19.04 -8.19 2.59
CA GLY A 252 -18.69 -7.82 3.96
C GLY A 252 -17.42 -8.51 4.48
N ARG A 253 -16.74 -9.29 3.63
CA ARG A 253 -15.55 -10.05 4.03
C ARG A 253 -14.44 -9.08 4.41
N ARG A 254 -13.76 -9.41 5.51
CA ARG A 254 -12.61 -8.66 5.99
C ARG A 254 -11.31 -9.23 5.49
N LEU A 255 -10.40 -8.34 5.11
CA LEU A 255 -9.01 -8.63 4.82
C LEU A 255 -8.14 -7.85 5.82
N ALA A 256 -7.47 -8.59 6.68
CA ALA A 256 -6.45 -8.08 7.59
C ALA A 256 -5.20 -8.94 7.37
N ASP A 257 -4.03 -8.32 7.29
CA ASP A 257 -2.79 -8.93 6.79
C ASP A 257 -2.74 -9.09 5.27
N PHE A 258 -2.32 -8.03 4.59
CA PHE A 258 -2.06 -8.07 3.16
C PHE A 258 -0.71 -7.44 2.84
N THR A 259 -0.10 -7.92 1.76
CA THR A 259 1.01 -7.26 1.07
C THR A 259 0.47 -6.57 -0.17
N GLY A 260 1.23 -5.62 -0.70
CA GLY A 260 0.83 -4.93 -1.91
C GLY A 260 1.59 -3.63 -2.13
N SER A 261 0.95 -2.71 -2.84
CA SER A 261 1.52 -1.39 -3.13
C SER A 261 0.51 -0.28 -2.88
N ILE A 262 0.99 0.81 -2.28
CA ILE A 262 0.26 2.07 -2.16
C ILE A 262 0.89 3.06 -3.15
N SER A 263 0.09 3.90 -3.78
CA SER A 263 0.56 4.99 -4.65
C SER A 263 -0.50 6.08 -4.72
N TYR A 264 -0.09 7.32 -4.93
CA TYR A 264 -1.04 8.39 -5.20
C TYR A 264 -1.51 8.31 -6.65
N ASN A 265 -2.82 8.40 -6.87
CA ASN A 265 -3.43 8.38 -8.19
C ASN A 265 -4.06 9.74 -8.50
N ARG A 266 -3.63 10.37 -9.60
CA ARG A 266 -4.08 11.71 -9.99
C ARG A 266 -5.53 11.77 -10.40
N PHE A 267 -6.01 10.80 -11.18
CA PHE A 267 -7.42 10.74 -11.60
C PHE A 267 -8.38 10.62 -10.41
N ARG A 268 -8.01 9.88 -9.37
CA ARG A 268 -8.80 9.74 -8.15
C ARG A 268 -8.57 10.86 -7.13
N GLU A 269 -7.48 11.61 -7.29
CA GLU A 269 -6.94 12.55 -6.31
C GLU A 269 -6.72 11.93 -4.91
N ARG A 270 -6.46 10.61 -4.87
CA ARG A 270 -6.38 9.80 -3.65
C ARG A 270 -5.21 8.85 -3.67
N TRP A 271 -4.83 8.37 -2.50
CA TRP A 271 -3.98 7.20 -2.38
C TRP A 271 -4.78 5.97 -2.76
N ILE A 272 -4.22 5.13 -3.64
CA ILE A 272 -4.78 3.84 -4.02
C ILE A 272 -3.93 2.72 -3.44
N LEU A 273 -4.59 1.62 -3.08
CA LEU A 273 -3.97 0.41 -2.59
C LEU A 273 -4.35 -0.74 -3.52
N ILE A 274 -3.33 -1.44 -4.03
CA ILE A 274 -3.47 -2.76 -4.66
C ILE A 274 -2.93 -3.79 -3.67
N ALA A 275 -3.81 -4.59 -3.10
CA ALA A 275 -3.52 -5.51 -2.02
C ALA A 275 -3.79 -6.96 -2.41
N GLN A 276 -2.95 -7.87 -1.95
CA GLN A 276 -3.24 -9.30 -2.04
C GLN A 276 -4.28 -9.69 -0.98
N GLY A 277 -5.35 -10.36 -1.42
CA GLY A 277 -6.34 -10.97 -0.54
C GLY A 277 -5.97 -12.41 -0.17
N HIS A 278 -6.95 -13.32 -0.23
CA HIS A 278 -6.65 -14.75 -0.17
C HIS A 278 -5.86 -15.19 -1.40
N THR A 279 -5.37 -16.43 -1.41
CA THR A 279 -4.66 -17.04 -2.55
C THR A 279 -5.34 -16.71 -3.89
N GLY A 280 -4.63 -16.03 -4.78
CA GLY A 280 -5.15 -15.68 -6.11
C GLY A 280 -6.06 -14.45 -6.18
N GLU A 281 -6.35 -13.78 -5.07
CA GLU A 281 -7.22 -12.60 -5.03
C GLU A 281 -6.43 -11.30 -4.92
N ILE A 282 -6.85 -10.28 -5.67
CA ILE A 282 -6.34 -8.91 -5.55
C ILE A 282 -7.48 -7.95 -5.28
N TRP A 283 -7.24 -7.03 -4.35
CA TRP A 283 -8.18 -6.04 -3.87
C TRP A 283 -7.68 -4.63 -4.18
N TYR A 284 -8.63 -3.73 -4.41
CA TYR A 284 -8.45 -2.30 -4.65
C TYR A 284 -9.14 -1.50 -3.53
N SER A 285 -8.46 -0.50 -2.99
CA SER A 285 -9.00 0.44 -2.00
C SER A 285 -8.46 1.85 -2.23
N GLU A 286 -9.13 2.85 -1.66
CA GLU A 286 -8.80 4.27 -1.76
C GLU A 286 -8.76 4.91 -0.36
N ALA A 287 -7.89 5.90 -0.17
CA ALA A 287 -7.83 6.71 1.04
C ALA A 287 -7.38 8.15 0.75
N ASP A 288 -7.81 9.08 1.59
CA ASP A 288 -7.46 10.51 1.44
C ASP A 288 -6.02 10.82 1.92
N THR A 289 -5.45 10.02 2.82
CA THR A 289 -4.04 10.12 3.24
C THR A 289 -3.31 8.78 3.12
N PHE A 290 -1.97 8.80 3.13
CA PHE A 290 -1.17 7.60 2.93
C PHE A 290 -1.43 6.52 4.00
N THR A 291 -1.60 6.92 5.26
CA THR A 291 -1.90 6.00 6.37
C THR A 291 -3.38 5.62 6.45
N GLY A 292 -4.24 6.20 5.63
CA GLY A 292 -5.68 5.91 5.58
C GLY A 292 -6.55 7.16 5.51
N PRO A 293 -7.85 7.06 5.86
CA PRO A 293 -8.53 5.87 6.36
C PRO A 293 -8.69 4.79 5.29
N TRP A 294 -8.11 3.61 5.52
CA TRP A 294 -8.30 2.43 4.68
C TRP A 294 -9.39 1.56 5.30
N LEU A 295 -10.57 1.48 4.67
CA LEU A 295 -11.66 0.63 5.20
C LEU A 295 -12.39 -0.13 4.10
N TYR A 296 -12.94 0.54 3.07
CA TYR A 296 -13.72 -0.14 2.05
C TYR A 296 -12.91 -0.47 0.80
N ALA A 297 -13.16 -1.66 0.24
CA ALA A 297 -12.42 -2.19 -0.88
C ALA A 297 -13.32 -2.93 -1.90
N ARG A 298 -12.76 -3.21 -3.07
CA ARG A 298 -13.30 -4.10 -4.11
C ARG A 298 -12.29 -5.20 -4.40
N LYS A 299 -12.74 -6.44 -4.53
CA LYS A 299 -11.96 -7.46 -5.23
C LYS A 299 -11.96 -7.15 -6.73
N ILE A 300 -10.78 -7.10 -7.34
CA ILE A 300 -10.58 -6.74 -8.75
C ILE A 300 -9.98 -7.88 -9.59
N VAL A 301 -9.37 -8.88 -8.95
CA VAL A 301 -8.89 -10.10 -9.58
C VAL A 301 -9.21 -11.28 -8.67
N GLU A 302 -9.63 -12.38 -9.28
CA GLU A 302 -9.73 -13.68 -8.64
C GLU A 302 -9.22 -14.73 -9.63
N HIS A 303 -8.22 -15.48 -9.21
CA HIS A 303 -7.81 -16.71 -9.89
C HIS A 303 -8.39 -17.90 -9.14
N ASP A 304 -8.91 -18.89 -9.88
CA ASP A 304 -9.49 -20.11 -9.34
C ASP A 304 -8.46 -20.94 -8.52
N THR A 305 -7.79 -21.89 -9.16
CA THR A 305 -6.82 -22.77 -8.48
C THR A 305 -5.38 -22.26 -8.55
N TYR A 306 -5.16 -21.04 -9.06
CA TYR A 306 -3.84 -20.42 -9.16
C TYR A 306 -3.62 -19.40 -8.07
N ASN A 307 -2.39 -19.32 -7.58
CA ASN A 307 -1.96 -18.21 -6.76
C ASN A 307 -1.58 -17.02 -7.67
N PHE A 308 -1.82 -15.82 -7.15
CA PHE A 308 -1.41 -14.56 -7.71
C PHE A 308 -1.09 -13.62 -6.55
N TYR A 309 0.19 -13.37 -6.31
CA TYR A 309 0.68 -12.76 -5.06
C TYR A 309 1.74 -11.69 -5.30
N ASN A 310 2.06 -10.95 -4.23
CA ASN A 310 2.96 -9.79 -4.26
C ASN A 310 2.58 -8.78 -5.36
N PRO A 311 1.32 -8.30 -5.39
CA PRO A 311 0.90 -7.38 -6.42
C PRO A 311 1.63 -6.04 -6.28
N VAL A 312 2.02 -5.47 -7.40
CA VAL A 312 2.70 -4.18 -7.46
C VAL A 312 2.12 -3.31 -8.58
N HIS A 313 1.60 -2.14 -8.21
CA HIS A 313 1.15 -1.11 -9.14
C HIS A 313 2.36 -0.47 -9.85
N HIS A 314 2.18 -0.06 -11.10
CA HIS A 314 3.19 0.57 -11.97
C HIS A 314 2.73 1.95 -12.45
N PRO A 315 2.84 3.02 -11.63
CA PRO A 315 2.27 4.33 -11.93
C PRO A 315 2.86 4.99 -13.18
N TRP A 316 4.09 4.64 -13.54
CA TRP A 316 4.79 5.14 -14.73
C TRP A 316 4.27 4.48 -16.02
N PHE A 317 3.43 3.45 -15.92
CA PHE A 317 2.60 2.95 -17.02
C PHE A 317 1.18 3.49 -17.00
N ASP A 318 0.77 4.18 -15.93
CA ASP A 318 -0.58 4.73 -15.86
C ASP A 318 -0.79 5.68 -17.05
N SER A 319 -1.99 5.62 -17.62
CA SER A 319 -2.34 6.41 -18.78
C SER A 319 -3.65 7.16 -18.56
N LYS A 320 -3.87 8.21 -19.36
CA LYS A 320 -5.00 9.14 -19.20
C LYS A 320 -5.04 9.73 -17.78
N ASP A 321 -3.87 10.20 -17.32
CA ASP A 321 -3.69 10.86 -16.02
C ASP A 321 -4.08 10.00 -14.81
N GLY A 322 -3.68 8.72 -14.81
CA GLY A 322 -4.01 7.78 -13.72
C GLY A 322 -5.37 7.09 -13.85
N ARG A 323 -6.20 7.45 -14.84
CA ARG A 323 -7.51 6.81 -15.05
C ARG A 323 -7.38 5.33 -15.43
N VAL A 324 -6.33 4.96 -16.14
CA VAL A 324 -6.03 3.57 -16.49
C VAL A 324 -4.72 3.20 -15.84
N ILE A 325 -4.76 2.23 -14.93
CA ILE A 325 -3.60 1.79 -14.15
C ILE A 325 -3.14 0.38 -14.54
N TYR A 326 -1.90 0.06 -14.23
CA TYR A 326 -1.30 -1.26 -14.48
C TYR A 326 -0.68 -1.83 -13.22
N PHE A 327 -0.94 -3.10 -12.92
CA PHE A 327 -0.27 -3.79 -11.81
C PHE A 327 0.13 -5.19 -12.22
N GLU A 328 1.23 -5.70 -11.68
CA GLU A 328 1.67 -7.08 -11.90
C GLU A 328 1.73 -7.87 -10.60
N GLY A 329 1.86 -9.18 -10.71
CA GLY A 329 2.10 -10.09 -9.58
C GLY A 329 2.58 -11.46 -10.06
N THR A 330 3.01 -12.29 -9.13
CA THR A 330 3.50 -13.65 -9.41
C THR A 330 2.34 -14.61 -9.62
N TYR A 331 2.14 -15.07 -10.85
CA TYR A 331 1.17 -16.11 -11.19
C TYR A 331 1.81 -17.50 -11.09
N THR A 332 1.31 -18.36 -10.20
CA THR A 332 1.90 -19.69 -9.98
C THR A 332 0.93 -20.71 -9.39
N ALA A 333 1.16 -21.98 -9.71
CA ALA A 333 0.52 -23.11 -9.06
C ALA A 333 1.13 -23.45 -7.69
N PHE A 334 2.25 -22.83 -7.29
CA PHE A 334 2.81 -23.05 -5.96
C PHE A 334 1.84 -22.64 -4.85
N PHE A 335 1.88 -23.39 -3.75
CA PHE A 335 0.99 -23.22 -2.59
C PHE A 335 -0.50 -23.42 -2.90
N THR A 336 -0.82 -24.12 -3.99
CA THR A 336 -2.19 -24.45 -4.38
C THR A 336 -2.38 -25.95 -4.57
N ALA A 337 -3.64 -26.40 -4.60
CA ALA A 337 -3.99 -27.79 -4.92
C ALA A 337 -3.88 -28.13 -6.43
N LYS A 338 -3.31 -27.25 -7.26
CA LYS A 338 -3.35 -27.40 -8.71
C LYS A 338 -2.35 -28.42 -9.22
N GLU A 339 -2.85 -29.45 -9.89
CA GLU A 339 -2.03 -30.52 -10.46
C GLU A 339 -1.43 -30.18 -11.84
N ARG A 340 -2.13 -29.36 -12.64
CA ARG A 340 -1.70 -29.02 -14.01
C ARG A 340 -1.25 -27.56 -14.14
N LYS A 341 0.05 -27.38 -14.37
CA LYS A 341 0.71 -26.09 -14.62
C LYS A 341 0.44 -25.56 -16.02
N SER A 342 0.22 -24.27 -16.13
CA SER A 342 -0.01 -23.53 -17.38
C SER A 342 1.33 -23.41 -18.08
N PRO A 343 1.54 -24.06 -19.25
CA PRO A 343 2.85 -24.07 -19.89
C PRO A 343 3.33 -22.65 -20.19
N ARG A 344 4.60 -22.37 -19.89
CA ARG A 344 5.30 -21.08 -20.13
C ARG A 344 4.86 -19.89 -19.29
N THR A 345 3.81 -20.02 -18.46
CA THR A 345 3.32 -18.91 -17.63
C THR A 345 3.36 -19.21 -16.14
N ASP A 346 3.41 -20.49 -15.74
CA ASP A 346 3.57 -20.87 -14.33
C ASP A 346 4.86 -20.31 -13.74
N TYR A 347 4.76 -19.74 -12.54
CA TYR A 347 5.83 -19.07 -11.81
C TYR A 347 6.46 -17.92 -12.60
N ASN A 348 5.61 -17.02 -13.09
CA ASN A 348 6.01 -15.85 -13.87
C ASN A 348 5.13 -14.64 -13.54
N GLN A 349 5.49 -13.46 -14.05
CA GLN A 349 4.75 -12.23 -13.81
C GLN A 349 3.61 -12.06 -14.83
N VAL A 350 2.41 -11.77 -14.31
CA VAL A 350 1.25 -11.40 -15.13
C VAL A 350 0.85 -9.97 -14.78
N MET A 351 0.68 -9.14 -15.81
CA MET A 351 0.28 -7.75 -15.67
C MET A 351 -1.18 -7.56 -16.06
N TYR A 352 -1.94 -6.93 -15.18
CA TYR A 352 -3.32 -6.52 -15.38
C TYR A 352 -3.40 -5.02 -15.69
N ARG A 353 -4.44 -4.65 -16.45
CA ARG A 353 -4.83 -3.26 -16.69
C ARG A 353 -6.20 -3.03 -16.06
N LEU A 354 -6.35 -1.94 -15.30
CA LEU A 354 -7.59 -1.57 -14.62
C LEU A 354 -8.03 -0.17 -15.03
N HIS A 355 -9.32 -0.01 -15.33
CA HIS A 355 -9.94 1.28 -15.63
C HIS A 355 -10.62 1.79 -14.36
N LEU A 356 -10.10 2.86 -13.76
CA LEU A 356 -10.62 3.41 -12.50
C LEU A 356 -11.94 4.16 -12.67
N ASP A 357 -12.31 4.53 -13.89
CA ASP A 357 -13.64 5.07 -14.21
C ASP A 357 -14.70 3.99 -14.45
N ASN A 358 -14.36 2.71 -14.26
CA ASN A 358 -15.36 1.64 -14.25
C ASN A 358 -16.35 1.85 -13.10
N GLU A 359 -17.64 1.84 -13.45
CA GLU A 359 -18.75 2.07 -12.51
C GLU A 359 -18.84 1.04 -11.38
N GLU A 360 -18.27 -0.16 -11.56
CA GLU A 360 -18.18 -1.20 -10.51
C GLU A 360 -17.10 -0.90 -9.45
N LEU A 361 -16.18 0.05 -9.73
CA LEU A 361 -15.14 0.51 -8.81
C LEU A 361 -15.54 1.77 -8.03
N VAL A 362 -16.82 2.13 -8.01
CA VAL A 362 -17.31 3.20 -7.14
C VAL A 362 -17.16 2.75 -5.68
N LEU A 363 -16.27 3.41 -4.95
CA LEU A 363 -16.02 3.20 -3.53
C LEU A 363 -16.57 4.38 -2.71
N PRO A 364 -17.02 4.11 -1.47
CA PRO A 364 -17.35 5.17 -0.54
C PRO A 364 -16.06 5.80 0.01
N VAL A 365 -16.14 7.09 0.32
CA VAL A 365 -15.08 7.92 0.90
C VAL A 365 -15.42 8.23 2.36
N PRO A 366 -14.41 8.48 3.21
CA PRO A 366 -14.68 8.90 4.59
C PRO A 366 -15.35 10.28 4.61
N VAL A 367 -16.29 10.44 5.55
CA VAL A 367 -16.85 11.72 5.94
C VAL A 367 -16.38 12.02 7.35
N TYR A 368 -15.71 13.15 7.50
CA TYR A 368 -15.05 13.56 8.72
C TYR A 368 -15.95 14.44 9.57
N ARG A 369 -15.93 14.22 10.88
CA ARG A 369 -16.36 15.22 11.85
C ARG A 369 -15.25 16.26 11.97
N VAL A 370 -15.55 17.49 11.55
CA VAL A 370 -14.62 18.62 11.56
C VAL A 370 -15.12 19.63 12.57
N ARG A 371 -14.31 19.97 13.57
CA ARG A 371 -14.66 20.93 14.62
C ARG A 371 -15.19 22.23 14.02
N HIS A 372 -16.18 22.87 14.62
CA HIS A 372 -16.72 24.16 14.15
C HIS A 372 -17.15 25.02 15.34
N GLY A 373 -16.55 26.20 15.50
CA GLY A 373 -16.75 26.99 16.71
C GLY A 373 -16.24 26.29 17.97
N VAL A 374 -16.78 26.65 19.13
CA VAL A 374 -16.28 26.15 20.44
C VAL A 374 -16.70 24.70 20.71
N ASN A 375 -17.95 24.35 20.41
CA ASN A 375 -18.55 23.05 20.73
C ASN A 375 -19.27 22.40 19.53
N GLY A 376 -19.09 22.95 18.33
CA GLY A 376 -19.81 22.48 17.14
C GLY A 376 -18.94 21.65 16.21
N TYR A 377 -19.57 21.12 15.16
CA TYR A 377 -18.92 20.40 14.09
C TYR A 377 -19.65 20.54 12.75
N ARG A 378 -18.94 20.18 11.68
CA ARG A 378 -19.47 19.99 10.33
C ARG A 378 -19.04 18.62 9.80
N LEU A 379 -19.73 18.15 8.77
CA LEU A 379 -19.46 16.88 8.11
C LEU A 379 -18.92 17.15 6.71
N LEU A 380 -17.66 16.81 6.48
CA LEU A 380 -16.96 17.10 5.22
C LEU A 380 -16.29 15.83 4.68
N THR A 381 -16.33 15.62 3.37
CA THR A 381 -15.44 14.64 2.70
C THR A 381 -13.99 15.14 2.73
N GLY A 382 -13.01 14.25 2.50
CA GLY A 382 -11.59 14.63 2.44
C GLY A 382 -11.32 15.80 1.50
N ASP A 383 -11.88 15.77 0.29
CA ASP A 383 -11.73 16.84 -0.70
C ASP A 383 -12.22 18.21 -0.17
N LEU A 384 -13.30 18.22 0.61
CA LEU A 384 -13.83 19.45 1.23
C LEU A 384 -12.96 19.91 2.40
N VAL A 385 -12.41 18.98 3.18
CA VAL A 385 -11.43 19.28 4.24
C VAL A 385 -10.16 19.90 3.67
N ASP A 386 -9.62 19.32 2.59
CA ASP A 386 -8.44 19.83 1.87
C ASP A 386 -8.67 21.23 1.32
N ARG A 387 -9.77 21.44 0.57
CA ARG A 387 -10.10 22.75 -0.02
C ARG A 387 -10.27 23.84 1.04
N ALA A 388 -10.79 23.48 2.21
CA ALA A 388 -10.96 24.41 3.31
C ALA A 388 -9.70 24.55 4.20
N SER A 389 -8.64 23.76 3.94
CA SER A 389 -7.43 23.70 4.77
C SER A 389 -7.70 23.38 6.24
N ARG A 390 -8.58 22.40 6.50
CA ARG A 390 -9.12 22.11 7.84
C ARG A 390 -8.71 20.76 8.44
N TRP A 391 -7.65 20.14 7.93
CA TRP A 391 -7.18 18.87 8.47
C TRP A 391 -6.85 18.92 9.97
N SER A 392 -6.34 20.05 10.46
CA SER A 392 -6.09 20.27 11.90
C SER A 392 -7.36 20.29 12.77
N ASP A 393 -8.53 20.47 12.15
CA ASP A 393 -9.83 20.51 12.81
C ASP A 393 -10.57 19.17 12.72
N VAL A 394 -10.02 18.17 12.01
CA VAL A 394 -10.62 16.83 11.92
C VAL A 394 -10.51 16.12 13.27
N GLU A 395 -11.64 15.65 13.79
CA GLU A 395 -11.71 14.96 15.07
C GLU A 395 -11.72 13.44 14.91
N LYS A 396 -12.40 12.95 13.88
CA LYS A 396 -12.51 11.53 13.52
C LYS A 396 -13.20 11.35 12.17
N VAL A 397 -13.12 10.13 11.63
CA VAL A 397 -14.07 9.65 10.62
C VAL A 397 -15.41 9.39 11.31
N GLU A 398 -16.48 10.03 10.86
CA GLU A 398 -17.83 9.81 11.40
C GLU A 398 -18.50 8.59 10.74
N PHE A 399 -18.42 8.50 9.41
CA PHE A 399 -18.96 7.42 8.58
C PHE A 399 -18.31 7.47 7.19
N PHE A 400 -18.75 6.61 6.27
CA PHE A 400 -18.39 6.61 4.86
C PHE A 400 -19.62 6.85 3.98
N ALA A 401 -19.46 7.67 2.95
CA ALA A 401 -20.50 8.04 1.98
C ALA A 401 -19.88 8.20 0.59
N PHE A 402 -20.58 8.77 -0.39
CA PHE A 402 -20.04 8.94 -1.74
C PHE A 402 -19.72 10.42 -2.03
N ALA A 403 -18.56 10.68 -2.64
CA ALA A 403 -18.11 12.04 -2.95
C ALA A 403 -18.95 12.73 -4.03
N ALA A 404 -19.60 11.95 -4.91
CA ALA A 404 -20.43 12.42 -6.01
C ALA A 404 -21.58 11.45 -6.27
N GLY A 405 -22.56 11.89 -7.06
CA GLY A 405 -23.66 11.02 -7.49
C GLY A 405 -23.27 10.01 -8.58
N TYR A 406 -22.14 10.20 -9.26
CA TYR A 406 -21.62 9.31 -10.34
C TYR A 406 -22.66 8.94 -11.43
N GLY A 407 -23.68 9.77 -11.64
CA GLY A 407 -24.81 9.46 -12.52
C GLY A 407 -25.70 8.31 -12.06
N LYS A 408 -25.59 7.88 -10.80
CA LYS A 408 -26.29 6.72 -10.24
C LYS A 408 -27.60 7.14 -9.57
N ALA A 409 -28.70 6.54 -10.01
CA ALA A 409 -30.04 6.81 -9.46
C ALA A 409 -30.20 6.36 -8.00
N TRP A 410 -29.37 5.41 -7.54
CA TRP A 410 -29.38 4.92 -6.15
C TRP A 410 -28.61 5.82 -5.18
N LEU A 411 -27.99 6.91 -5.66
CA LEU A 411 -27.30 7.91 -4.85
C LEU A 411 -28.11 9.21 -4.78
N LYS A 412 -28.26 9.71 -3.56
CA LYS A 412 -28.97 10.97 -3.27
C LYS A 412 -28.03 12.00 -2.66
N ALA A 413 -28.08 13.21 -3.20
CA ALA A 413 -27.31 14.34 -2.69
C ALA A 413 -27.75 14.75 -1.28
N VAL A 414 -26.79 15.11 -0.44
CA VAL A 414 -27.00 15.71 0.88
C VAL A 414 -26.38 17.10 0.91
N TYR A 415 -27.11 18.05 1.46
CA TYR A 415 -26.73 19.45 1.64
C TYR A 415 -26.71 19.78 3.14
N ASP A 416 -25.80 20.66 3.56
CA ASP A 416 -25.75 21.16 4.93
C ASP A 416 -26.28 22.61 4.95
N HIS A 417 -27.49 22.79 5.45
CA HIS A 417 -28.17 24.09 5.54
C HIS A 417 -27.89 24.83 6.85
N SER A 418 -26.97 24.32 7.68
CA SER A 418 -26.65 24.95 8.96
C SER A 418 -26.17 26.39 8.75
N ALA A 419 -26.70 27.31 9.54
CA ALA A 419 -26.19 28.67 9.59
C ALA A 419 -24.78 28.67 10.20
N SER A 420 -23.97 29.70 9.91
CA SER A 420 -22.60 29.80 10.41
C SER A 420 -22.50 29.72 11.94
N GLY A 421 -23.55 30.12 12.67
CA GLY A 421 -23.60 30.09 14.14
C GLY A 421 -24.06 28.75 14.73
N ASP A 422 -24.54 27.82 13.91
CA ASP A 422 -25.09 26.57 14.39
C ASP A 422 -23.99 25.61 14.82
N ALA A 423 -24.19 24.97 15.98
CA ALA A 423 -23.25 24.03 16.53
C ALA A 423 -23.23 22.70 15.74
N GLU A 424 -24.36 22.25 15.21
CA GLU A 424 -24.47 20.97 14.51
C GLU A 424 -24.84 21.17 13.04
N PRO A 425 -24.50 20.23 12.14
CA PRO A 425 -24.92 20.28 10.74
C PRO A 425 -26.44 20.10 10.62
N GLU A 426 -27.05 20.78 9.65
CA GLU A 426 -28.47 20.64 9.33
C GLU A 426 -28.60 19.97 7.95
N LEU A 427 -28.68 18.65 7.94
CA LEU A 427 -28.60 17.87 6.70
C LEU A 427 -29.97 17.75 6.00
N HIS A 428 -30.00 18.10 4.71
CA HIS A 428 -31.21 18.06 3.87
C HIS A 428 -30.93 17.39 2.52
N PHE A 429 -31.97 16.84 1.90
CA PHE A 429 -31.89 16.25 0.54
C PHE A 429 -32.30 17.21 -0.58
N ALA A 430 -32.93 18.33 -0.23
CA ALA A 430 -33.29 19.37 -1.17
C ALA A 430 -32.25 20.49 -1.11
N SER A 431 -31.80 20.99 -2.26
CA SER A 431 -30.95 22.17 -2.30
C SER A 431 -31.78 23.44 -2.12
N THR A 432 -31.28 24.40 -1.35
CA THR A 432 -31.80 25.78 -1.26
C THR A 432 -31.31 26.68 -2.40
N GLY A 433 -30.43 26.17 -3.29
CA GLY A 433 -29.87 26.87 -4.44
C GLY A 433 -28.50 27.50 -4.16
N GLY A 434 -27.55 27.31 -5.08
CA GLY A 434 -26.19 27.90 -5.01
C GLY A 434 -25.15 27.09 -4.23
N GLU A 435 -25.57 26.07 -3.48
CA GLU A 435 -24.70 25.22 -2.66
C GLU A 435 -24.38 23.88 -3.35
N ALA A 436 -23.12 23.43 -3.25
CA ALA A 436 -22.72 22.09 -3.66
C ALA A 436 -23.13 21.06 -2.59
N ALA A 437 -23.43 19.83 -3.02
CA ALA A 437 -23.67 18.74 -2.08
C ALA A 437 -22.41 18.48 -1.23
N VAL A 438 -22.59 18.22 0.07
CA VAL A 438 -21.49 17.87 0.97
C VAL A 438 -21.04 16.42 0.80
N PHE A 439 -21.98 15.53 0.49
CA PHE A 439 -21.76 14.12 0.13
C PHE A 439 -23.04 13.53 -0.46
N TYR A 440 -22.98 12.26 -0.88
CA TYR A 440 -24.11 11.50 -1.41
C TYR A 440 -24.31 10.22 -0.59
N VAL A 441 -25.57 9.91 -0.27
CA VAL A 441 -25.99 8.72 0.49
C VAL A 441 -26.74 7.74 -0.41
N ILE A 442 -26.97 6.53 0.08
CA ILE A 442 -27.80 5.55 -0.61
C ILE A 442 -29.28 5.95 -0.40
N ASP A 443 -30.06 6.08 -1.48
CA ASP A 443 -31.48 6.49 -1.40
C ASP A 443 -32.39 5.28 -1.13
N GLU A 444 -32.29 4.27 -2.00
CA GLU A 444 -33.01 3.00 -1.89
C GLU A 444 -32.11 1.86 -2.39
N LEU A 445 -32.21 0.70 -1.75
CA LEU A 445 -31.66 -0.57 -2.26
C LEU A 445 -32.57 -1.03 -3.41
N ALA A 446 -32.45 -0.38 -4.58
CA ALA A 446 -33.41 -0.54 -5.68
C ALA A 446 -33.54 -2.00 -6.18
N ASP A 447 -34.78 -2.41 -6.44
CA ASP A 447 -35.16 -3.77 -6.87
C ASP A 447 -35.07 -4.00 -8.40
N ALA A 448 -34.48 -3.08 -9.19
CA ALA A 448 -34.49 -3.18 -10.66
C ALA A 448 -33.18 -2.76 -11.34
N ALA A 449 -32.79 -3.56 -12.35
CA ALA A 449 -31.87 -3.42 -13.50
C ALA A 449 -30.54 -2.62 -13.41
N ASP A 450 -30.44 -1.52 -12.65
CA ASP A 450 -29.23 -0.71 -12.43
C ASP A 450 -28.50 -1.09 -11.13
N ALA A 451 -28.80 -2.29 -10.65
CA ALA A 451 -28.68 -2.71 -9.26
C ALA A 451 -27.33 -3.36 -8.92
N GLY A 452 -26.32 -3.24 -9.79
CA GLY A 452 -25.03 -3.94 -9.65
C GLY A 452 -24.35 -3.65 -8.32
N LEU A 453 -24.20 -2.37 -7.95
CA LEU A 453 -23.53 -1.98 -6.69
C LEU A 453 -24.50 -1.84 -5.50
N ALA A 454 -25.74 -1.39 -5.73
CA ALA A 454 -26.72 -1.22 -4.66
C ALA A 454 -27.14 -2.57 -4.04
N ARG A 455 -27.22 -3.65 -4.83
CA ARG A 455 -27.45 -5.02 -4.31
C ARG A 455 -26.23 -5.65 -3.63
N MET A 456 -25.06 -5.01 -3.71
CA MET A 456 -23.81 -5.47 -3.11
C MET A 456 -23.57 -4.85 -1.73
N ILE A 457 -24.32 -3.82 -1.33
CA ILE A 457 -24.13 -3.24 0.00
C ILE A 457 -24.96 -4.02 1.01
N MET A 458 -24.25 -4.77 1.84
CA MET A 458 -24.83 -5.51 2.95
C MET A 458 -25.55 -4.55 3.92
N PRO A 459 -26.84 -4.78 4.24
CA PRO A 459 -27.58 -3.95 5.19
C PRO A 459 -26.89 -3.78 6.55
N GLU A 460 -26.10 -4.77 6.96
CA GLU A 460 -25.34 -4.79 8.21
C GLU A 460 -24.24 -3.71 8.27
N LEU A 461 -23.77 -3.26 7.11
CA LEU A 461 -22.77 -2.20 6.97
C LEU A 461 -23.40 -0.80 7.03
N LEU A 462 -24.73 -0.68 7.07
CA LEU A 462 -25.44 0.59 6.99
C LEU A 462 -25.75 1.21 8.37
N GLU A 463 -25.69 2.53 8.43
CA GLU A 463 -26.23 3.37 9.49
C GLU A 463 -27.22 4.38 8.87
N THR A 464 -28.30 4.71 9.59
CA THR A 464 -29.38 5.57 9.06
C THR A 464 -29.43 6.97 9.67
N LYS A 465 -28.59 7.24 10.68
CA LYS A 465 -28.56 8.52 11.41
C LYS A 465 -28.36 9.74 10.50
N PHE A 466 -27.64 9.58 9.39
CA PHE A 466 -27.28 10.65 8.46
C PHE A 466 -27.83 10.38 7.04
N GLY A 467 -28.93 9.62 6.94
CA GLY A 467 -29.31 8.90 5.71
C GLY A 467 -28.64 7.51 5.67
N MET A 468 -28.88 6.70 4.63
CA MET A 468 -28.25 5.38 4.52
C MET A 468 -26.78 5.54 4.11
N VAL A 469 -25.91 5.56 5.11
CA VAL A 469 -24.45 5.68 4.99
C VAL A 469 -23.77 4.39 5.43
N LEU A 470 -22.49 4.24 5.11
CA LEU A 470 -21.67 3.10 5.48
C LEU A 470 -20.91 3.37 6.78
N ARG A 471 -20.86 2.38 7.68
CA ARG A 471 -20.27 2.55 9.02
C ARG A 471 -18.75 2.72 9.00
N ALA A 472 -18.26 3.62 9.83
CA ALA A 472 -16.85 3.64 10.24
C ALA A 472 -16.63 2.62 11.37
N ASP A 473 -16.78 1.33 11.08
CA ASP A 473 -16.86 0.25 12.09
C ASP A 473 -15.51 -0.24 12.65
N ASN A 474 -14.47 0.59 12.49
CA ASN A 474 -13.13 0.34 13.00
C ASN A 474 -12.73 1.55 13.86
N ALA A 475 -12.31 1.30 15.10
CA ALA A 475 -11.90 2.34 16.04
C ALA A 475 -10.54 2.97 15.68
N LEU A 476 -9.74 2.30 14.83
CA LEU A 476 -8.39 2.70 14.44
C LEU A 476 -8.31 3.11 12.96
N LEU A 477 -9.19 4.05 12.59
CA LEU A 477 -9.15 4.73 11.29
C LEU A 477 -8.19 5.91 11.35
N THR A 478 -6.96 5.68 10.90
CA THR A 478 -5.89 6.67 10.93
C THR A 478 -5.89 7.56 9.70
N PHE A 479 -5.35 8.76 9.85
CA PHE A 479 -5.07 9.69 8.77
C PHE A 479 -3.84 10.53 9.12
N ASP A 480 -2.96 10.76 8.16
CA ASP A 480 -1.76 11.58 8.27
C ASP A 480 -1.68 12.53 7.06
N PRO A 481 -2.29 13.73 7.14
CA PRO A 481 -2.37 14.66 6.03
C PRO A 481 -1.02 15.30 5.68
N ASP A 482 0.00 15.17 6.55
CA ASP A 482 1.33 15.75 6.34
C ASP A 482 2.17 14.95 5.34
N ILE A 483 1.80 13.69 5.08
CA ILE A 483 2.43 12.87 4.03
C ILE A 483 1.79 13.21 2.68
N LYS A 484 2.57 13.84 1.81
CA LYS A 484 2.19 14.18 0.45
C LYS A 484 2.96 13.34 -0.57
N PRO A 485 2.39 13.04 -1.75
CA PRO A 485 3.14 12.42 -2.84
C PRO A 485 4.28 13.35 -3.30
N ASP A 486 5.49 12.79 -3.45
CA ASP A 486 6.60 13.52 -4.05
C ASP A 486 6.67 13.22 -5.55
N PHE A 487 6.10 14.11 -6.36
CA PHE A 487 6.07 13.99 -7.83
C PHE A 487 7.41 14.34 -8.49
N THR A 488 8.38 14.89 -7.75
CA THR A 488 9.70 15.22 -8.30
C THR A 488 10.57 13.97 -8.44
N VAL A 489 10.24 12.91 -7.70
CA VAL A 489 10.93 11.62 -7.71
C VAL A 489 10.30 10.71 -8.78
N ASN A 490 11.14 9.97 -9.49
CA ASN A 490 10.75 8.96 -10.49
C ASN A 490 10.10 9.48 -11.80
N ASN A 491 10.16 10.78 -12.10
CA ASN A 491 9.58 11.35 -13.33
C ASN A 491 8.13 10.90 -13.58
N LEU A 492 7.33 10.87 -12.51
CA LEU A 492 5.89 10.66 -12.56
C LEU A 492 5.22 11.92 -13.11
N GLN A 493 5.51 12.29 -14.38
CA GLN A 493 4.84 13.37 -15.08
C GLN A 493 3.50 12.92 -15.62
#